data_AF-B0JMS2-F1
#
_entry.id   AF-B0JMS2-F1
#
_cell.length_a   1.000
_cell.length_b   1.000
_cell.length_c   1.000
_cell.angle_alpha   90.00
_cell.angle_beta   90.00
_cell.angle_gamma   90.00
#
_symmetry.space_group_name_H-M   'P 1'
#
loop_
_entity.id
_entity.type
_entity.pdbx_description
1 polymer ?
#
loop_
_entity_poly.entity_id
_entity_poly.type
_entity_poly.pdbx_seq_one_letter_code
_entity_poly.pdbx_strand_id
1 'polypeptide(L)' 'MNKHKHRIVNYGYFQEEGISIGSGSVESQVKQISFRVKIAGASWNSGNVPQVLRHRCAYLNGSLF' A
#
# COMPACT_ATOMS: atom_id res chain seq x y z
N MET A 1 -19.38 -7.21 16.39
CA MET A 1 -19.02 -5.93 15.72
C MET A 1 -18.84 -4.75 16.69
N ASN A 2 -18.60 -4.94 18.00
CA ASN A 2 -18.49 -3.83 18.97
C ASN A 2 -17.05 -3.45 19.35
N LYS A 3 -16.09 -4.40 19.27
CA LYS A 3 -14.69 -4.22 19.72
C LYS A 3 -13.93 -3.10 18.98
N HIS A 4 -14.22 -2.91 17.69
CA HIS A 4 -13.46 -2.00 16.83
C HIS A 4 -14.24 -0.74 16.44
N LYS A 5 -15.48 -0.56 16.94
CA LYS A 5 -16.37 0.54 16.54
C LYS A 5 -15.72 1.92 16.70
N HIS A 6 -14.93 2.13 17.75
CA HIS A 6 -14.22 3.38 18.02
C HIS A 6 -13.08 3.68 17.03
N ARG A 7 -12.61 2.69 16.26
CA ARG A 7 -11.55 2.84 15.24
C ARG A 7 -12.11 2.95 13.82
N ILE A 8 -13.41 2.70 13.67
CA ILE A 8 -14.08 2.78 12.37
C ILE A 8 -14.27 4.26 12.05
N VAL A 9 -13.67 4.66 10.94
CA VAL A 9 -13.72 6.02 10.41
C VAL A 9 -15.12 6.29 9.83
N ASN A 10 -15.57 7.55 9.81
CA ASN A 10 -16.84 7.91 9.19
C ASN A 10 -16.75 7.82 7.65
N TYR A 11 -16.99 6.61 7.12
CA TYR A 11 -16.91 6.35 5.68
C TYR A 11 -17.91 7.16 4.86
N GLY A 12 -19.10 7.45 5.40
CA GLY A 12 -20.12 8.23 4.70
C GLY A 12 -19.64 9.64 4.40
N TYR A 13 -19.16 10.34 5.44
CA TYR A 13 -18.58 11.68 5.30
C TYR A 13 -17.43 11.72 4.28
N PHE A 14 -16.49 10.78 4.35
CA PHE A 14 -15.35 10.76 3.43
C PHE A 14 -15.75 10.41 1.99
N GLN A 15 -16.78 9.57 1.81
CA GLN A 15 -17.33 9.30 0.49
C GLN A 15 -17.99 10.56 -0.12
N GLU A 16 -18.71 11.33 0.70
CA GLU A 16 -19.32 12.61 0.29
C GLU A 16 -18.27 13.67 -0.07
N GLU A 17 -17.13 13.71 0.64
CA GLU A 17 -15.97 14.55 0.28
C GLU A 17 -15.18 14.03 -0.93
N GLY A 18 -15.62 12.92 -1.56
CA GLY A 18 -14.95 12.32 -2.72
C GLY A 18 -13.64 11.61 -2.39
N ILE A 19 -13.35 11.39 -1.10
CA ILE A 19 -12.18 10.62 -0.66
C ILE A 19 -12.47 9.15 -0.88
N SER A 20 -11.56 8.49 -1.61
CA SER A 20 -11.70 7.06 -1.91
C SER A 20 -11.63 6.23 -0.63
N ILE A 21 -12.76 5.63 -0.26
CA ILE A 21 -12.88 4.72 0.89
C ILE A 21 -12.59 3.25 0.53
N GLY A 22 -12.44 2.96 -0.76
CA GLY A 22 -12.19 1.61 -1.26
C GLY A 22 -10.72 1.22 -1.17
N SER A 23 -10.45 -0.05 -0.86
CA SER A 23 -9.09 -0.60 -0.82
C SER A 23 -8.46 -0.81 -2.19
N GLY A 24 -9.24 -0.78 -3.27
CA GLY A 24 -8.81 -1.21 -4.60
C GLY A 24 -7.57 -0.49 -5.14
N SER A 25 -7.43 0.81 -4.88
CA SER A 25 -6.23 1.57 -5.25
C SER A 25 -4.99 1.07 -4.51
N VAL A 26 -5.10 0.91 -3.18
CA VAL A 26 -4.03 0.41 -2.31
C VAL A 26 -3.65 -1.03 -2.68
N GLU A 27 -4.65 -1.91 -2.86
CA GLU A 27 -4.45 -3.30 -3.23
C GLU A 27 -3.77 -3.44 -4.60
N SER A 28 -4.14 -2.60 -5.57
CA SER A 28 -3.51 -2.57 -6.89
C SER A 28 -2.04 -2.15 -6.80
N GLN A 29 -1.73 -1.09 -6.04
CA GLN A 29 -0.35 -0.64 -5.83
C GLN A 29 0.50 -1.71 -5.13
N VAL A 30 -0.02 -2.35 -4.09
CA VAL A 30 0.65 -3.45 -3.39
C VAL A 30 0.91 -4.62 -4.35
N LYS A 31 -0.05 -4.98 -5.21
CA LYS A 31 0.13 -6.02 -6.23
C LYS A 31 1.25 -5.67 -7.21
N GLN A 32 1.33 -4.42 -7.68
CA GLN A 32 2.41 -4.00 -8.57
C GLN A 32 3.80 -4.11 -7.92
N ILE A 33 3.93 -3.67 -6.66
CA ILE A 33 5.20 -3.79 -5.91
C ILE A 33 5.54 -5.27 -5.72
N SER A 34 4.59 -6.07 -5.24
CA SER A 34 4.79 -7.48 -4.91
C SER A 34 5.21 -8.30 -6.14
N PHE A 35 4.59 -8.04 -7.29
CA PHE A 35 4.96 -8.68 -8.56
C PHE A 35 6.42 -8.40 -8.98
N ARG A 36 6.95 -7.21 -8.68
CA ARG A 36 8.31 -6.80 -9.04
C ARG A 36 9.38 -7.21 -8.03
N VAL A 37 8.98 -7.49 -6.80
CA VAL A 37 9.87 -7.84 -5.67
C VAL A 37 9.90 -9.35 -5.45
N LYS A 38 8.91 -10.10 -5.92
CA LYS A 38 8.87 -11.55 -5.80
C LYS A 38 9.83 -12.22 -6.80
N ILE A 39 10.84 -12.89 -6.26
CA ILE A 39 11.77 -13.72 -7.04
C ILE A 39 11.58 -15.16 -6.56
N ALA A 40 11.29 -16.08 -7.48
CA ALA A 40 11.06 -17.48 -7.14
C ALA A 40 12.31 -18.12 -6.53
N GLY A 41 12.15 -18.83 -5.41
CA GLY A 41 13.27 -19.49 -4.71
C GLY A 41 14.18 -18.55 -3.92
N ALA A 42 13.93 -17.24 -3.92
CA ALA A 42 14.70 -16.28 -3.15
C ALA A 42 13.94 -15.81 -1.90
N SER A 43 14.69 -15.46 -0.86
CA SER A 43 14.18 -14.80 0.35
C SER A 43 14.89 -13.46 0.53
N TRP A 44 14.20 -12.49 1.10
CA TRP A 44 14.74 -11.16 1.36
C TRP A 44 15.54 -11.14 2.66
N ASN A 45 16.69 -10.47 2.64
CA ASN A 45 17.33 -10.00 3.87
C ASN A 45 16.52 -8.80 4.40
N SER A 46 16.03 -8.89 5.63
CA SER A 46 15.17 -7.88 6.26
C SER A 46 15.80 -6.49 6.32
N GLY A 47 17.13 -6.39 6.43
CA GLY A 47 17.86 -5.12 6.41
C GLY A 47 17.75 -4.37 5.07
N ASN A 48 17.55 -5.08 3.96
CA ASN A 48 17.48 -4.47 2.62
C ASN A 48 16.05 -4.15 2.19
N VAL A 49 15.04 -4.69 2.87
CA VAL A 49 13.62 -4.51 2.51
C VAL A 49 13.21 -3.03 2.46
N PRO A 50 13.53 -2.18 3.45
CA PRO A 50 13.11 -0.77 3.42
C PRO A 50 13.67 -0.01 2.22
N GLN A 51 14.93 -0.25 1.85
CA GLN A 51 15.56 0.41 0.71
C GLN A 51 14.87 0.02 -0.60
N VAL A 52 14.64 -1.27 -0.83
CA VAL A 52 14.01 -1.78 -2.06
C VAL A 52 12.58 -1.24 -2.19
N LEU A 53 11.80 -1.27 -1.10
CA LEU A 53 10.46 -0.71 -1.09
C LEU A 53 10.46 0.79 -1.39
N ARG A 54 11.37 1.56 -0.77
CA ARG A 54 11.50 3.00 -1.03
C ARG A 54 11.76 3.29 -2.51
N HIS A 55 12.70 2.58 -3.14
CA HIS A 55 12.98 2.77 -4.57
C HIS A 55 11.76 2.44 -5.44
N ARG A 56 11.01 1.36 -5.12
CA ARG A 56 9.79 1.01 -5.85
C ARG A 56 8.69 2.06 -5.69
N CYS A 57 8.48 2.57 -4.48
CA CYS A 57 7.53 3.64 -4.23
C CYS A 57 7.92 4.93 -4.95
N ALA A 58 9.20 5.33 -4.88
CA ALA A 58 9.70 6.52 -5.59
C ALA A 58 9.47 6.40 -7.11
N TYR A 59 9.73 5.22 -7.69
CA TYR A 59 9.45 4.96 -9.10
C TYR A 59 7.97 5.09 -9.45
N LEU A 60 7.07 4.45 -8.69
CA LEU A 60 5.62 4.51 -8.93
C LEU A 60 5.04 5.91 -8.73
N ASN A 61 5.64 6.70 -7.84
CA ASN A 61 5.25 8.09 -7.58
C ASN A 61 5.90 9.10 -8.54
N GLY A 62 6.76 8.65 -9.47
CA GLY A 62 7.49 9.54 -10.37
C GLY A 62 8.54 10.42 -9.68
N SER A 63 8.91 10.11 -8.44
CA SER A 63 9.83 10.89 -7.60
C SER A 63 11.24 10.28 -7.57
N LEU A 64 11.67 9.68 -8.70
CA LEU A 64 12.98 9.03 -8.79
C LEU A 64 14.15 10.03 -8.88
N PHE A 65 13.84 11.32 -9.04
CA PHE A 65 14.76 12.45 -9.18
C PHE A 65 14.37 13.56 -8.20
#